data_AF-A0A7C5NB09-F1
#
_entry.id   AF-A0A7C5NB09-F1
#
_cell.length_a   1.000
_cell.length_b   1.000
_cell.length_c   1.000
_cell.angle_alpha   90.00
_cell.angle_beta   90.00
_cell.angle_gamma   90.00
#
_symmetry.space_group_name_H-M   'P 1'
#
loop_
_entity.id
_entity.type
_entity.pdbx_description
1 polymer ?
#
loop_
_entity_poly.entity_id
_entity_poly.type
_entity_poly.pdbx_seq_one_letter_code
_entity_poly.pdbx_strand_id
1 'polypeptide(L)'
;MVLLLGACAMVEEEKGPVASAPPAPSEAKAPPARPEPPAGSVPADEQAALSAVLAREAARDRKASQATPPAGASAPAPQERPLTREEVEAQVAAMKPRKAPPARKPAAQPEVAVEAAAAPATPPPAAEQPASPNVFRVSSGLKDPAHPFYGVGSKYGFAVNGVQGKPLVLVRGKTYTFKVNTDVQHDFYISRSKTGWGAATYTHGVEGNFTYNGIVTITPDQNTPDVLYYQCRNHKNMGGAIHVVNSEAEAASLRKKLLAGATPKPGSAGAKAAARPGTSPPGVSREQVQQKLAFADMFINQSQAARRIAASGNADAFEMYRAAQTRFKEARAAMEGKAFKKALALVDESLRLMSEASRRVPSQASLESLKEQYDEMLEGARTFLASYERNSRRLAKRKRKDGKKLPGLDLAAIRGEIAAVEKLAADNEYAEAVRRLSKVQEQLNAALTEMLHQETMSYELVFETPKEEYEYELSRYLSYEELVPLAIEQRRPPKQTVDLMNRFVEKARGIKAQALPTAAKGDYKTAILMLQGATSHIQRALRLAGVR
;
A
#
# COMPACT_ATOMS: atom_id res chain seq x y z
N MET A 1 -67.49 43.66 48.98
CA MET A 1 -66.64 42.97 47.99
C MET A 1 -65.76 44.01 47.34
N VAL A 2 -64.47 43.97 47.70
CA VAL A 2 -63.51 45.07 47.70
C VAL A 2 -62.57 44.98 46.48
N LEU A 3 -62.61 46.02 45.64
CA LEU A 3 -61.54 46.86 45.07
C LEU A 3 -60.02 46.49 45.16
N LEU A 4 -59.32 46.82 44.05
CA LEU A 4 -58.04 47.59 43.91
C LEU A 4 -56.64 46.91 43.74
N LEU A 5 -55.92 47.46 42.74
CA LEU A 5 -54.50 47.91 42.68
C LEU A 5 -53.32 46.92 42.74
N GLY A 6 -52.46 46.94 41.70
CA GLY A 6 -51.34 47.89 41.59
C GLY A 6 -50.09 47.74 42.50
N ALA A 7 -48.93 47.64 41.84
CA ALA A 7 -47.61 48.22 42.18
C ALA A 7 -46.55 47.45 43.03
N CYS A 8 -45.31 47.48 42.48
CA CYS A 8 -43.96 47.69 43.04
C CYS A 8 -43.41 46.90 44.25
N ALA A 9 -42.18 46.39 44.08
CA ALA A 9 -40.95 46.62 44.90
C ALA A 9 -39.89 45.55 44.51
N MET A 10 -38.72 45.88 43.91
CA MET A 10 -37.46 46.29 44.55
C MET A 10 -37.21 45.65 45.93
N VAL A 11 -36.07 44.95 46.09
CA VAL A 11 -35.11 45.11 47.20
C VAL A 11 -34.07 43.95 47.24
N GLU A 12 -32.81 44.39 47.24
CA GLU A 12 -31.60 43.86 47.90
C GLU A 12 -30.89 42.57 47.46
N GLU A 13 -29.74 42.81 46.80
CA GLU A 13 -28.49 42.07 46.96
C GLU A 13 -28.05 42.04 48.44
N GLU A 14 -27.88 40.85 49.01
CA GLU A 14 -27.02 40.65 50.18
C GLU A 14 -25.81 39.76 49.82
N LYS A 15 -24.66 40.18 50.33
CA LYS A 15 -23.31 39.68 50.05
C LYS A 15 -22.95 38.47 50.92
N GLY A 16 -22.34 37.47 50.28
CA GLY A 16 -21.23 36.66 50.82
C GLY A 16 -21.55 35.22 51.24
N PRO A 17 -20.55 34.31 51.39
CA PRO A 17 -19.11 34.50 51.20
C PRO A 17 -18.50 33.63 50.07
N VAL A 18 -17.36 34.13 49.61
CA VAL A 18 -16.42 33.54 48.66
C VAL A 18 -15.88 32.22 49.20
N ALA A 19 -16.12 31.11 48.47
CA ALA A 19 -15.37 29.87 48.64
C ALA A 19 -14.17 29.86 47.68
N SER A 20 -13.00 29.89 48.31
CA SER A 20 -11.64 29.87 47.80
C SER A 20 -11.40 28.89 46.64
N ALA A 21 -10.79 29.43 45.58
CA ALA A 21 -10.07 28.66 44.57
C ALA A 21 -8.93 27.84 45.20
N PRO A 22 -8.65 26.62 44.70
CA PRO A 22 -7.48 25.86 45.15
C PRO A 22 -6.17 26.54 44.71
N PRO A 23 -5.12 26.48 45.53
CA PRO A 23 -3.87 27.20 45.29
C PRO A 23 -3.08 26.61 44.12
N ALA A 24 -2.44 27.51 43.38
CA ALA A 24 -1.45 27.20 42.34
C ALA A 24 -0.27 26.39 42.92
N PRO A 25 0.32 25.47 42.15
CA PRO A 25 1.51 24.77 42.58
C PRO A 25 2.71 25.73 42.64
N SER A 26 3.35 25.69 43.81
CA SER A 26 4.58 26.37 44.22
C SER A 26 5.69 26.30 43.17
N GLU A 27 6.31 27.46 42.92
CA GLU A 27 7.58 27.62 42.21
C GLU A 27 8.68 26.79 42.88
N ALA A 28 9.14 25.74 42.19
CA ALA A 28 10.38 25.05 42.52
C ALA A 28 11.52 25.70 41.73
N LYS A 29 12.44 26.31 42.48
CA LYS A 29 13.66 26.96 42.02
C LYS A 29 14.52 25.98 41.22
N ALA A 30 14.74 26.27 39.94
CA ALA A 30 15.56 25.47 39.04
C ALA A 30 17.04 25.44 39.50
N PRO A 31 17.72 24.28 39.50
CA PRO A 31 19.17 24.22 39.66
C PRO A 31 19.87 24.73 38.39
N PRO A 32 21.07 25.35 38.49
CA PRO A 32 21.76 25.95 37.35
C PRO A 32 22.19 24.89 36.33
N ALA A 33 22.04 25.27 35.05
CA ALA A 33 22.40 24.47 33.89
C ALA A 33 23.87 24.03 33.92
N ARG A 34 24.13 22.74 33.68
CA ARG A 34 25.45 22.25 33.31
C ARG A 34 25.78 22.70 31.88
N PRO A 35 27.03 23.08 31.58
CA PRO A 35 27.42 23.43 30.22
C PRO A 35 27.37 22.19 29.30
N GLU A 36 26.87 22.38 28.08
CA GLU A 36 26.87 21.38 27.01
C GLU A 36 28.31 20.96 26.64
N PRO A 37 28.59 19.66 26.43
CA PRO A 37 29.87 19.23 25.87
C PRO A 37 29.91 19.48 24.34
N PRO A 38 31.07 19.78 23.77
CA PRO A 38 31.20 19.98 22.33
C PRO A 38 30.94 18.67 21.57
N ALA A 39 30.37 18.80 20.38
CA ALA A 39 30.08 17.71 19.47
C ALA A 39 31.35 16.91 19.09
N GLY A 40 31.31 15.58 19.31
CA GLY A 40 32.28 14.64 18.74
C GLY A 40 32.97 13.71 19.73
N SER A 41 32.24 12.84 20.41
CA SER A 41 32.76 11.55 20.89
C SER A 41 31.61 10.64 21.35
N VAL A 42 31.57 9.42 20.82
CA VAL A 42 30.67 8.36 21.31
C VAL A 42 31.26 7.83 22.63
N PRO A 43 30.50 7.71 23.73
CA PRO A 43 31.01 7.20 25.00
C PRO A 43 31.46 5.73 24.86
N ALA A 44 32.56 5.38 25.52
CA ALA A 44 33.17 4.04 25.49
C ALA A 44 32.21 2.90 25.91
N ASP A 45 31.15 3.21 26.66
CA ASP A 45 30.16 2.23 27.12
C ASP A 45 29.25 1.71 26.00
N GLU A 46 29.07 2.47 24.91
CA GLU A 46 28.20 2.04 23.79
C GLU A 46 28.92 1.06 22.83
N GLN A 47 30.25 1.17 22.72
CA GLN A 47 31.09 0.18 22.01
C GLN A 47 31.23 -1.13 22.79
N ALA A 48 31.21 -1.08 24.12
CA ALA A 48 31.20 -2.26 24.99
C ALA A 48 29.86 -3.01 24.90
N ALA A 49 28.73 -2.29 24.80
CA ALA A 49 27.40 -2.88 24.63
C ALA A 49 27.25 -3.60 23.28
N LEU A 50 27.73 -3.02 22.18
CA LEU A 50 27.69 -3.65 20.85
C LEU A 50 28.59 -4.89 20.76
N SER A 51 29.78 -4.83 21.38
CA SER A 51 30.70 -5.97 21.46
C SER A 51 30.15 -7.13 22.30
N ALA A 52 29.37 -6.82 23.35
CA ALA A 52 28.71 -7.83 24.19
C ALA A 52 27.51 -8.50 23.50
N VAL A 53 26.79 -7.78 22.64
CA VAL A 53 25.69 -8.33 21.82
C VAL A 53 26.24 -9.29 20.76
N LEU A 54 27.31 -8.88 20.05
CA LEU A 54 27.97 -9.72 19.04
C LEU A 54 28.63 -10.97 19.64
N ALA A 55 29.17 -10.87 20.86
CA ALA A 55 29.71 -12.03 21.59
C ALA A 55 28.62 -13.01 22.05
N ARG A 56 27.42 -12.52 22.39
CA ARG A 56 26.26 -13.36 22.77
C ARG A 56 25.63 -14.07 21.57
N GLU A 57 25.61 -13.45 20.40
CA GLU A 57 25.18 -14.10 19.14
C GLU A 57 26.19 -15.19 18.72
N ALA A 58 27.49 -14.90 18.75
CA ALA A 58 28.52 -15.90 18.46
C ALA A 58 28.54 -17.11 19.42
N ALA A 59 28.12 -16.91 20.69
CA ALA A 59 27.98 -18.00 21.65
C ALA A 59 26.70 -18.83 21.46
N ARG A 60 25.61 -18.23 20.95
CA ARG A 60 24.36 -18.93 20.61
C ARG A 60 24.56 -19.85 19.40
N ASP A 61 25.27 -19.39 18.37
CA ASP A 61 25.55 -20.18 17.18
C ASP A 61 26.50 -21.36 17.46
N ARG A 62 27.44 -21.20 18.40
CA ARG A 62 28.31 -22.30 18.85
C ARG A 62 27.55 -23.38 19.62
N LYS A 63 26.48 -23.02 20.35
CA LYS A 63 25.66 -23.97 21.12
C LYS A 63 24.64 -24.71 20.24
N ALA A 64 24.21 -24.11 19.13
CA ALA A 64 23.37 -24.76 18.11
C ALA A 64 24.15 -25.78 17.25
N SER A 65 25.49 -25.68 17.19
CA SER A 65 26.37 -26.58 16.44
C SER A 65 26.87 -27.83 17.20
N GLN A 66 26.44 -28.06 18.46
CA GLN A 66 26.84 -29.21 19.28
C GLN A 66 25.71 -30.22 19.55
N ALA A 67 24.71 -30.30 18.66
CA ALA A 67 23.76 -31.42 18.68
C ALA A 67 24.31 -32.57 17.82
N THR A 68 24.75 -33.64 18.47
CA THR A 68 25.26 -34.87 17.84
C THR A 68 24.18 -35.56 16.98
N PRO A 69 24.42 -35.89 15.70
CA PRO A 69 23.60 -36.84 14.96
C PRO A 69 24.05 -38.29 15.22
N PRO A 70 23.17 -39.30 15.13
CA PRO A 70 23.57 -40.69 15.32
C PRO A 70 24.44 -41.19 14.15
N ALA A 71 25.36 -42.09 14.50
CA ALA A 71 26.42 -42.62 13.65
C ALA A 71 25.91 -43.47 12.46
N GLY A 72 26.56 -43.32 11.31
CA GLY A 72 26.43 -44.18 10.13
C GLY A 72 27.47 -43.83 9.07
N ALA A 73 28.38 -44.77 8.80
CA ALA A 73 29.67 -44.59 8.12
C ALA A 73 29.66 -44.21 6.62
N SER A 74 30.63 -43.40 6.20
CA SER A 74 31.49 -43.68 5.03
C SER A 74 32.70 -42.74 4.91
N ALA A 75 33.77 -43.26 4.32
CA ALA A 75 35.18 -42.83 4.29
C ALA A 75 35.48 -41.41 3.70
N PRO A 76 36.69 -40.84 3.92
CA PRO A 76 36.98 -39.43 3.62
C PRO A 76 37.28 -39.18 2.13
N ALA A 77 36.77 -38.05 1.61
CA ALA A 77 37.11 -37.50 0.31
C ALA A 77 38.47 -36.73 0.35
N PRO A 78 39.21 -36.65 -0.77
CA PRO A 78 40.54 -36.04 -0.80
C PRO A 78 40.48 -34.54 -0.49
N GLN A 79 41.33 -34.07 0.40
CA GLN A 79 41.48 -32.64 0.70
C GLN A 79 42.12 -31.94 -0.50
N GLU A 80 41.33 -31.12 -1.21
CA GLU A 80 41.87 -30.23 -2.25
C GLU A 80 42.64 -29.08 -1.60
N ARG A 81 43.87 -28.86 -2.06
CA ARG A 81 44.72 -27.75 -1.59
C ARG A 81 44.13 -26.40 -2.02
N PRO A 82 44.31 -25.34 -1.20
CA PRO A 82 43.89 -24.00 -1.58
C PRO A 82 44.63 -23.55 -2.85
N LEU A 83 43.87 -23.00 -3.79
CA LEU A 83 44.38 -22.46 -5.05
C LEU A 83 45.30 -21.27 -4.76
N THR A 84 46.42 -21.24 -5.46
CA THR A 84 47.40 -20.15 -5.41
C THR A 84 46.87 -18.92 -6.13
N ARG A 85 47.44 -17.75 -5.78
CA ARG A 85 47.10 -16.46 -6.40
C ARG A 85 47.21 -16.48 -7.93
N GLU A 86 48.18 -17.21 -8.45
CA GLU A 86 48.44 -17.35 -9.88
C GLU A 86 47.36 -18.18 -10.59
N GLU A 87 46.81 -19.20 -9.92
CA GLU A 87 45.69 -20.01 -10.43
C GLU A 87 44.36 -19.24 -10.43
N VAL A 88 44.17 -18.34 -9.46
CA VAL A 88 43.02 -17.45 -9.39
C VAL A 88 43.09 -16.38 -10.50
N GLU A 89 44.26 -15.77 -10.70
CA GLU A 89 44.49 -14.79 -11.77
C GLU A 89 44.35 -15.44 -13.17
N ALA A 90 44.79 -16.69 -13.35
CA ALA A 90 44.63 -17.44 -14.60
C ALA A 90 43.16 -17.79 -14.92
N GLN A 91 42.36 -18.15 -13.91
CA GLN A 91 40.93 -18.43 -14.10
C GLN A 91 40.12 -17.17 -14.43
N VAL A 92 40.55 -16.00 -13.95
CA VAL A 92 39.95 -14.70 -14.28
C VAL A 92 40.35 -14.24 -15.70
N ALA A 93 41.59 -14.48 -16.12
CA ALA A 93 42.08 -14.13 -17.45
C ALA A 93 41.41 -14.95 -18.60
N ALA A 94 40.93 -16.17 -18.32
CA ALA A 94 40.25 -17.02 -19.29
C ALA A 94 38.84 -16.52 -19.69
N MET A 95 38.29 -15.51 -19.01
CA MET A 95 36.95 -14.96 -19.25
C MET A 95 37.03 -13.57 -19.91
N LYS A 96 37.34 -13.51 -21.21
CA LYS A 96 37.20 -12.29 -22.02
C LYS A 96 35.76 -12.09 -22.52
N PRO A 97 35.27 -10.83 -22.63
CA PRO A 97 33.92 -10.54 -23.11
C PRO A 97 33.85 -10.72 -24.64
N ARG A 98 32.99 -11.62 -25.12
CA ARG A 98 32.68 -11.75 -26.56
C ARG A 98 31.50 -10.85 -26.94
N LYS A 99 31.68 -10.07 -28.01
CA LYS A 99 30.63 -9.32 -28.71
C LYS A 99 29.49 -10.24 -29.17
N ALA A 100 28.25 -9.78 -29.02
CA ALA A 100 27.05 -10.47 -29.44
C ALA A 100 26.91 -10.55 -30.98
N PRO A 101 26.55 -11.71 -31.55
CA PRO A 101 26.02 -11.81 -32.92
C PRO A 101 24.48 -11.72 -32.95
N PRO A 102 23.88 -11.31 -34.10
CA PRO A 102 22.47 -10.99 -34.20
C PRO A 102 21.54 -12.21 -34.28
N ALA A 103 20.28 -11.99 -33.89
CA ALA A 103 19.23 -12.98 -33.73
C ALA A 103 18.86 -13.75 -35.01
N ARG A 104 18.63 -15.06 -34.89
CA ARG A 104 17.92 -15.89 -35.88
C ARG A 104 16.58 -16.38 -35.30
N LYS A 105 15.54 -16.34 -36.15
CA LYS A 105 14.18 -16.86 -35.93
C LYS A 105 14.16 -18.37 -35.66
N PRO A 106 13.22 -18.90 -34.86
CA PRO A 106 12.92 -20.34 -34.85
C PRO A 106 11.87 -20.70 -35.92
N ALA A 107 12.19 -21.74 -36.68
CA ALA A 107 11.28 -22.46 -37.58
C ALA A 107 10.41 -23.47 -36.81
N ALA A 108 9.27 -23.81 -37.41
CA ALA A 108 8.25 -24.74 -36.93
C ALA A 108 8.62 -26.23 -37.12
N GLN A 109 7.94 -27.11 -36.37
CA GLN A 109 7.41 -28.46 -36.71
C GLN A 109 7.22 -29.31 -35.41
N PRO A 110 6.44 -30.41 -35.40
CA PRO A 110 5.22 -30.74 -36.16
C PRO A 110 4.06 -31.26 -35.27
N GLU A 111 2.86 -31.30 -35.86
CA GLU A 111 1.64 -31.97 -35.35
C GLU A 111 1.76 -33.50 -35.41
N VAL A 112 1.12 -34.19 -34.45
CA VAL A 112 0.57 -35.54 -34.65
C VAL A 112 -0.79 -35.62 -33.98
N ALA A 113 -1.81 -35.92 -34.78
CA ALA A 113 -3.20 -36.14 -34.39
C ALA A 113 -3.51 -37.64 -34.25
N VAL A 114 -4.48 -37.98 -33.41
CA VAL A 114 -5.33 -39.16 -33.57
C VAL A 114 -6.78 -38.78 -33.22
N GLU A 115 -7.67 -39.02 -34.19
CA GLU A 115 -9.14 -38.84 -34.26
C GLU A 115 -9.94 -39.69 -33.25
N ALA A 116 -11.01 -39.15 -32.62
CA ALA A 116 -12.46 -39.20 -32.96
C ALA A 116 -13.19 -40.45 -32.38
N ALA A 117 -14.46 -40.46 -31.94
CA ALA A 117 -15.63 -39.60 -32.15
C ALA A 117 -16.71 -39.87 -31.06
N ALA A 118 -17.57 -38.88 -30.78
CA ALA A 118 -19.04 -39.01 -30.66
C ALA A 118 -19.67 -37.64 -30.27
N ALA A 119 -20.68 -37.20 -31.02
CA ALA A 119 -21.48 -35.97 -30.85
C ALA A 119 -22.97 -36.30 -31.08
N PRO A 120 -23.96 -35.38 -31.00
CA PRO A 120 -24.05 -34.11 -30.27
C PRO A 120 -25.34 -34.00 -29.41
N ALA A 121 -25.37 -33.12 -28.41
CA ALA A 121 -26.63 -32.57 -27.89
C ALA A 121 -26.50 -31.05 -27.77
N THR A 122 -27.41 -30.36 -28.44
CA THR A 122 -27.40 -28.91 -28.71
C THR A 122 -27.41 -28.04 -27.44
N PRO A 123 -26.58 -26.98 -27.36
CA PRO A 123 -26.57 -26.05 -26.24
C PRO A 123 -27.72 -25.04 -26.31
N PRO A 124 -28.44 -24.77 -25.20
CA PRO A 124 -29.30 -23.59 -25.06
C PRO A 124 -28.44 -22.30 -24.92
N PRO A 125 -29.01 -21.12 -25.22
CA PRO A 125 -28.23 -19.94 -25.61
C PRO A 125 -27.46 -19.28 -24.46
N ALA A 126 -26.33 -18.68 -24.84
CA ALA A 126 -25.46 -17.87 -24.01
C ALA A 126 -26.24 -16.85 -23.17
N ALA A 127 -26.03 -16.88 -21.86
CA ALA A 127 -26.46 -15.82 -20.96
C ALA A 127 -25.84 -14.50 -21.42
N GLU A 128 -26.70 -13.63 -21.90
CA GLU A 128 -26.40 -12.38 -22.58
C GLU A 128 -25.53 -11.47 -21.70
N GLN A 129 -24.29 -11.24 -22.17
CA GLN A 129 -23.46 -10.13 -21.70
C GLN A 129 -24.27 -8.84 -21.89
N PRO A 130 -24.22 -7.87 -20.96
CA PRO A 130 -24.90 -6.60 -21.20
C PRO A 130 -24.42 -6.02 -22.54
N ALA A 131 -25.36 -5.59 -23.37
CA ALA A 131 -25.16 -5.09 -24.74
C ALA A 131 -24.30 -3.80 -24.83
N SER A 132 -23.65 -3.37 -23.75
CA SER A 132 -22.81 -2.17 -23.71
C SER A 132 -21.47 -2.42 -23.00
N PRO A 133 -20.34 -2.01 -23.61
CA PRO A 133 -18.98 -2.31 -23.12
C PRO A 133 -18.63 -1.68 -21.77
N ASN A 134 -19.47 -0.76 -21.28
CA ASN A 134 -19.22 0.02 -20.07
C ASN A 134 -20.06 -0.43 -18.86
N VAL A 135 -20.82 -1.53 -18.98
CA VAL A 135 -21.65 -2.06 -17.88
C VAL A 135 -21.02 -3.33 -17.32
N PHE A 136 -20.78 -3.31 -16.01
CA PHE A 136 -20.20 -4.39 -15.23
C PHE A 136 -21.23 -4.94 -14.24
N ARG A 137 -21.35 -6.26 -14.12
CA ARG A 137 -22.13 -6.92 -13.07
C ARG A 137 -21.18 -7.34 -11.96
N VAL A 138 -21.44 -6.92 -10.73
CA VAL A 138 -20.60 -7.24 -9.57
C VAL A 138 -21.37 -8.20 -8.66
N SER A 139 -20.71 -9.27 -8.22
CA SER A 139 -21.23 -10.25 -7.28
C SER A 139 -20.16 -10.64 -6.26
N SER A 140 -20.55 -11.12 -5.08
CA SER A 140 -19.64 -11.62 -4.04
C SER A 140 -19.68 -13.15 -3.98
N GLY A 141 -18.56 -13.78 -3.62
CA GLY A 141 -18.45 -15.23 -3.45
C GLY A 141 -17.12 -15.62 -2.83
N LEU A 142 -16.93 -16.91 -2.53
CA LEU A 142 -15.61 -17.39 -2.08
C LEU A 142 -14.57 -17.18 -3.19
N LYS A 143 -13.37 -16.75 -2.80
CA LYS A 143 -12.25 -16.66 -3.74
C LYS A 143 -11.83 -18.06 -4.13
N ASP A 144 -11.65 -18.27 -5.42
CA ASP A 144 -10.94 -19.41 -5.96
C ASP A 144 -9.50 -19.02 -6.33
N PRO A 145 -8.63 -19.98 -6.70
CA PRO A 145 -7.25 -19.70 -7.10
C PRO A 145 -7.08 -18.74 -8.29
N ALA A 146 -8.14 -18.45 -9.06
CA ALA A 146 -8.08 -17.47 -10.14
C ALA A 146 -8.22 -16.02 -9.65
N HIS A 147 -8.65 -15.80 -8.39
CA HIS A 147 -8.68 -14.46 -7.81
C HIS A 147 -7.25 -13.93 -7.57
N PRO A 148 -6.90 -12.68 -7.96
CA PRO A 148 -5.56 -12.10 -7.74
C PRO A 148 -5.10 -11.97 -6.29
N PHE A 149 -6.02 -12.23 -5.35
CA PHE A 149 -5.82 -12.12 -3.90
C PHE A 149 -6.29 -13.41 -3.21
N TYR A 150 -6.23 -14.54 -3.92
CA TYR A 150 -6.48 -15.84 -3.32
C TYR A 150 -5.47 -16.09 -2.18
N GLY A 151 -5.96 -16.51 -1.01
CA GLY A 151 -5.15 -16.68 0.20
C GLY A 151 -4.75 -15.39 0.91
N VAL A 152 -5.17 -14.21 0.42
CA VAL A 152 -4.78 -12.91 1.00
C VAL A 152 -6.04 -12.09 1.36
N GLY A 153 -6.13 -11.63 2.63
CA GLY A 153 -7.28 -10.89 3.14
C GLY A 153 -8.50 -11.77 3.41
N SER A 154 -9.70 -11.31 3.03
CA SER A 154 -10.92 -12.11 3.22
C SER A 154 -10.96 -13.35 2.33
N LYS A 155 -11.61 -14.41 2.81
CA LYS A 155 -11.93 -15.62 2.02
C LYS A 155 -12.97 -15.34 0.91
N TYR A 156 -13.71 -14.25 1.01
CA TYR A 156 -14.64 -13.79 -0.02
C TYR A 156 -13.97 -12.77 -0.95
N GLY A 157 -14.39 -12.75 -2.22
CA GLY A 157 -13.95 -11.83 -3.26
C GLY A 157 -15.12 -11.38 -4.13
N PHE A 158 -14.88 -10.35 -4.93
CA PHE A 158 -15.83 -9.84 -5.92
C PHE A 158 -15.52 -10.45 -7.28
N ALA A 159 -16.56 -10.98 -7.92
CA ALA A 159 -16.54 -11.35 -9.33
C ALA A 159 -17.20 -10.25 -10.16
N VAL A 160 -16.51 -9.80 -11.22
CA VAL A 160 -17.03 -8.82 -12.18
C VAL A 160 -17.29 -9.51 -13.50
N ASN A 161 -18.54 -9.48 -13.97
CA ASN A 161 -19.02 -10.27 -15.11
C ASN A 161 -18.67 -11.77 -14.97
N GLY A 162 -18.76 -12.30 -13.75
CA GLY A 162 -18.44 -13.69 -13.43
C GLY A 162 -16.94 -14.00 -13.27
N VAL A 163 -16.04 -13.03 -13.43
CA VAL A 163 -14.59 -13.25 -13.30
C VAL A 163 -14.09 -12.73 -11.95
N GLN A 164 -13.49 -13.62 -11.15
CA GLN A 164 -12.93 -13.32 -9.82
C GLN A 164 -11.84 -12.24 -9.90
N GLY A 165 -12.01 -11.14 -9.14
CA GLY A 165 -11.03 -10.06 -9.04
C GLY A 165 -10.59 -9.44 -10.38
N LYS A 166 -11.48 -9.49 -11.39
CA LYS A 166 -11.22 -9.04 -12.76
C LYS A 166 -10.56 -7.65 -12.81
N PRO A 167 -9.35 -7.53 -13.38
CA PRO A 167 -8.78 -6.22 -13.65
C PRO A 167 -9.62 -5.50 -14.71
N LEU A 168 -9.92 -4.22 -14.47
CA LEU A 168 -10.74 -3.39 -15.35
C LEU A 168 -9.88 -2.34 -16.04
N VAL A 169 -10.27 -1.95 -17.24
CA VAL A 169 -9.63 -0.86 -17.98
C VAL A 169 -10.68 0.13 -18.40
N LEU A 170 -10.60 1.33 -17.86
CA LEU A 170 -11.52 2.44 -18.09
C LEU A 170 -10.81 3.54 -18.87
N VAL A 171 -11.56 4.24 -19.71
CA VAL A 171 -11.06 5.36 -20.51
C VAL A 171 -11.59 6.66 -19.92
N ARG A 172 -10.71 7.65 -19.78
CA ARG A 172 -11.08 9.01 -19.34
C ARG A 172 -12.15 9.59 -20.28
N GLY A 173 -13.09 10.33 -19.69
CA GLY A 173 -14.26 10.91 -20.35
C GLY A 173 -15.42 9.94 -20.60
N LYS A 174 -15.28 8.65 -20.28
CA LYS A 174 -16.38 7.66 -20.44
C LYS A 174 -16.99 7.28 -19.10
N THR A 175 -18.32 7.20 -19.06
CA THR A 175 -19.06 6.71 -17.90
C THR A 175 -19.17 5.19 -17.94
N TYR A 176 -18.90 4.56 -16.80
CA TYR A 176 -19.02 3.13 -16.55
C TYR A 176 -20.02 2.89 -15.43
N THR A 177 -20.70 1.75 -15.49
CA THR A 177 -21.80 1.39 -14.57
C THR A 177 -21.55 0.01 -14.00
N PHE A 178 -21.48 -0.10 -12.68
CA PHE A 178 -21.42 -1.33 -11.92
C PHE A 178 -22.81 -1.65 -11.36
N LYS A 179 -23.45 -2.68 -11.89
CA LYS A 179 -24.65 -3.29 -11.32
C LYS A 179 -24.20 -4.24 -10.21
N VAL A 180 -24.20 -3.76 -8.99
CA VAL A 180 -23.78 -4.52 -7.81
C VAL A 180 -24.95 -5.34 -7.30
N ASN A 181 -24.72 -6.63 -7.11
CA ASN A 181 -25.61 -7.57 -6.46
C ASN A 181 -24.78 -8.53 -5.61
N THR A 182 -24.38 -8.03 -4.45
CA THR A 182 -23.65 -8.71 -3.39
C THR A 182 -24.56 -8.76 -2.16
N ASP A 183 -24.09 -9.38 -1.08
CA ASP A 183 -24.79 -9.35 0.20
C ASP A 183 -24.38 -8.14 1.07
N VAL A 184 -25.15 -7.89 2.13
CA VAL A 184 -25.03 -6.74 3.04
C VAL A 184 -23.67 -6.65 3.74
N GLN A 185 -22.89 -7.75 3.80
CA GLN A 185 -21.55 -7.72 4.37
C GLN A 185 -20.47 -7.35 3.35
N HIS A 186 -20.83 -7.19 2.07
CA HIS A 186 -19.91 -7.03 0.96
C HIS A 186 -20.22 -5.79 0.10
N ASP A 187 -20.25 -4.62 0.75
CA ASP A 187 -20.45 -3.33 0.09
C ASP A 187 -19.30 -3.01 -0.89
N PHE A 188 -19.63 -2.74 -2.16
CA PHE A 188 -18.69 -2.36 -3.21
C PHE A 188 -18.42 -0.85 -3.20
N TYR A 189 -17.15 -0.45 -3.34
CA TYR A 189 -16.78 0.94 -3.54
C TYR A 189 -15.48 1.07 -4.36
N ILE A 190 -15.22 2.26 -4.90
CA ILE A 190 -13.97 2.60 -5.59
C ILE A 190 -12.97 3.20 -4.59
N SER A 191 -11.73 2.73 -4.62
CA SER A 191 -10.66 3.08 -3.68
C SER A 191 -9.35 3.37 -4.41
N ARG A 192 -8.48 4.17 -3.79
CA ARG A 192 -7.05 4.28 -4.13
C ARG A 192 -6.20 3.19 -3.45
N SER A 193 -6.76 2.50 -2.45
CA SER A 193 -6.06 1.44 -1.72
C SER A 193 -6.22 0.09 -2.41
N LYS A 194 -5.09 -0.56 -2.68
CA LYS A 194 -5.04 -1.97 -3.11
C LYS A 194 -5.66 -2.91 -2.08
N THR A 195 -5.65 -2.54 -0.80
CA THR A 195 -6.16 -3.37 0.30
C THR A 195 -7.65 -3.18 0.56
N GLY A 196 -8.20 -2.00 0.28
CA GLY A 196 -9.61 -1.71 0.52
C GLY A 196 -9.94 -1.47 1.99
N TRP A 197 -11.00 -2.14 2.49
CA TRP A 197 -11.46 -2.07 3.88
C TRP A 197 -11.99 -0.70 4.32
N GLY A 198 -12.70 -0.02 3.40
CA GLY A 198 -13.28 1.30 3.65
C GLY A 198 -12.27 2.44 3.63
N ALA A 199 -10.99 2.13 3.43
CA ALA A 199 -9.92 3.11 3.33
C ALA A 199 -9.81 3.71 1.92
N ALA A 200 -9.23 4.91 1.86
CA ALA A 200 -8.82 5.62 0.65
C ALA A 200 -9.90 5.70 -0.45
N THR A 201 -11.17 5.87 -0.04
CA THR A 201 -12.31 5.96 -0.95
C THR A 201 -12.09 7.04 -2.00
N TYR A 202 -12.28 6.67 -3.26
CA TYR A 202 -12.24 7.58 -4.38
C TYR A 202 -13.68 8.00 -4.73
N THR A 203 -13.96 9.28 -4.61
CA THR A 203 -15.31 9.84 -4.79
C THR A 203 -15.45 10.72 -6.03
N HIS A 204 -14.35 11.19 -6.61
CA HIS A 204 -14.39 12.12 -7.74
C HIS A 204 -14.88 11.41 -9.01
N GLY A 205 -15.96 11.92 -9.59
CA GLY A 205 -16.62 11.27 -10.74
C GLY A 205 -17.26 9.91 -10.42
N VAL A 206 -17.41 9.53 -9.14
CA VAL A 206 -18.00 8.26 -8.70
C VAL A 206 -19.32 8.51 -7.97
N GLU A 207 -20.40 7.83 -8.37
CA GLU A 207 -21.67 7.83 -7.66
C GLU A 207 -22.01 6.42 -7.17
N GLY A 208 -22.65 6.30 -6.01
CA GLY A 208 -23.10 5.00 -5.48
C GLY A 208 -22.03 4.17 -4.77
N ASN A 209 -20.92 4.76 -4.32
CA ASN A 209 -19.97 4.04 -3.46
C ASN A 209 -20.66 3.41 -2.24
N PHE A 210 -20.12 2.28 -1.78
CA PHE A 210 -20.63 1.47 -0.67
C PHE A 210 -22.01 0.85 -0.93
N THR A 211 -22.24 0.40 -2.17
CA THR A 211 -23.46 -0.29 -2.57
C THR A 211 -23.24 -1.80 -2.53
N TYR A 212 -24.12 -2.56 -1.87
CA TYR A 212 -24.16 -4.01 -2.00
C TYR A 212 -25.23 -4.49 -2.99
N ASN A 213 -26.31 -3.74 -3.17
CA ASN A 213 -27.31 -4.04 -4.20
C ASN A 213 -27.78 -2.73 -4.85
N GLY A 214 -27.47 -2.55 -6.14
CA GLY A 214 -27.79 -1.33 -6.86
C GLY A 214 -26.77 -0.96 -7.93
N ILE A 215 -26.61 0.33 -8.17
CA ILE A 215 -25.77 0.86 -9.24
C ILE A 215 -24.69 1.78 -8.66
N VAL A 216 -23.45 1.54 -9.06
CA VAL A 216 -22.31 2.46 -8.87
C VAL A 216 -21.87 2.94 -10.23
N THR A 217 -21.63 4.23 -10.41
CA THR A 217 -21.09 4.79 -11.67
C THR A 217 -19.73 5.41 -11.44
N ILE A 218 -18.89 5.40 -12.46
CA ILE A 218 -17.64 6.17 -12.48
C ILE A 218 -17.46 6.81 -13.85
N THR A 219 -17.08 8.08 -13.87
CA THR A 219 -16.65 8.81 -15.06
C THR A 219 -15.25 9.35 -14.81
N PRO A 220 -14.19 8.60 -15.18
CA PRO A 220 -12.82 9.06 -15.00
C PRO A 220 -12.57 10.33 -15.80
N ASP A 221 -11.95 11.32 -15.20
CA ASP A 221 -11.52 12.57 -15.82
C ASP A 221 -9.99 12.69 -15.83
N GLN A 222 -9.48 13.87 -16.21
CA GLN A 222 -8.03 14.14 -16.25
C GLN A 222 -7.36 14.07 -14.86
N ASN A 223 -8.11 14.26 -13.77
CA ASN A 223 -7.61 14.21 -12.40
C ASN A 223 -7.75 12.81 -11.78
N THR A 224 -8.34 11.87 -12.51
CA THR A 224 -8.49 10.49 -12.05
C THR A 224 -7.14 9.79 -12.11
N PRO A 225 -6.67 9.16 -11.02
CA PRO A 225 -5.41 8.40 -11.02
C PRO A 225 -5.40 7.29 -12.07
N ASP A 226 -4.24 6.99 -12.64
CA ASP A 226 -4.06 5.90 -13.61
C ASP A 226 -4.40 4.52 -13.03
N VAL A 227 -4.32 4.38 -11.71
CA VAL A 227 -4.66 3.15 -11.00
C VAL A 227 -5.60 3.45 -9.84
N LEU A 228 -6.75 2.80 -9.88
CA LEU A 228 -7.71 2.71 -8.80
C LEU A 228 -7.97 1.22 -8.50
N TYR A 229 -8.80 0.96 -7.52
CA TYR A 229 -9.26 -0.37 -7.16
C TYR A 229 -10.76 -0.31 -6.91
N TYR A 230 -11.49 -1.38 -7.22
CA TYR A 230 -12.78 -1.59 -6.58
C TYR A 230 -12.56 -2.53 -5.40
N GLN A 231 -13.18 -2.22 -4.26
CA GLN A 231 -12.94 -2.93 -3.01
C GLN A 231 -14.17 -3.06 -2.14
N CYS A 232 -14.07 -3.92 -1.13
CA CYS A 232 -15.10 -4.09 -0.11
C CYS A 232 -14.82 -3.18 1.09
N ARG A 233 -15.86 -2.52 1.61
CA ARG A 233 -15.76 -1.70 2.82
C ARG A 233 -15.37 -2.54 4.04
N ASN A 234 -15.94 -3.73 4.16
CA ASN A 234 -15.89 -4.51 5.40
C ASN A 234 -14.71 -5.47 5.45
N HIS A 235 -14.09 -5.76 4.29
CA HIS A 235 -13.14 -6.84 4.15
C HIS A 235 -11.96 -6.46 3.25
N LYS A 236 -10.75 -6.83 3.68
CA LYS A 236 -9.50 -6.57 2.95
C LYS A 236 -9.40 -7.44 1.69
N ASN A 237 -8.86 -6.84 0.62
CA ASN A 237 -8.45 -7.50 -0.63
C ASN A 237 -9.57 -8.25 -1.37
N MET A 238 -10.81 -7.73 -1.38
CA MET A 238 -11.93 -8.41 -2.02
C MET A 238 -12.06 -8.18 -3.52
N GLY A 239 -11.59 -7.05 -4.04
CA GLY A 239 -11.79 -6.69 -5.44
C GLY A 239 -10.51 -6.76 -6.27
N GLY A 240 -10.38 -5.82 -7.21
CA GLY A 240 -9.37 -5.86 -8.25
C GLY A 240 -8.94 -4.47 -8.71
N ALA A 241 -7.88 -4.43 -9.51
CA ALA A 241 -7.34 -3.19 -10.05
C ALA A 241 -8.24 -2.61 -11.16
N ILE A 242 -8.27 -1.29 -11.22
CA ILE A 242 -8.89 -0.49 -12.28
C ILE A 242 -7.79 0.36 -12.89
N HIS A 243 -7.46 0.11 -14.14
CA HIS A 243 -6.52 0.92 -14.92
C HIS A 243 -7.29 1.98 -15.69
N VAL A 244 -6.90 3.25 -15.52
CA VAL A 244 -7.51 4.39 -16.21
C VAL A 244 -6.55 4.87 -17.29
N VAL A 245 -7.05 5.00 -18.51
CA VAL A 245 -6.24 5.33 -19.71
C VAL A 245 -6.85 6.49 -20.48
N ASN A 246 -6.07 7.07 -21.40
CA ASN A 246 -6.49 8.27 -22.12
C ASN A 246 -7.28 7.96 -23.40
N SER A 247 -7.10 6.76 -23.98
CA SER A 247 -7.72 6.42 -25.26
C SER A 247 -8.21 4.96 -25.33
N GLU A 248 -9.16 4.68 -26.24
CA GLU A 248 -9.59 3.31 -26.50
C GLU A 248 -8.50 2.43 -27.12
N ALA A 249 -7.53 3.03 -27.83
CA ALA A 249 -6.39 2.29 -28.38
C ALA A 249 -5.49 1.75 -27.26
N GLU A 250 -5.17 2.58 -26.27
CA GLU A 250 -4.47 2.16 -25.05
C GLU A 250 -5.27 1.10 -24.30
N ALA A 251 -6.59 1.31 -24.17
CA ALA A 251 -7.48 0.39 -23.48
C ALA A 251 -7.50 -1.00 -24.14
N ALA A 252 -7.59 -1.05 -25.48
CA ALA A 252 -7.57 -2.29 -26.24
C ALA A 252 -6.25 -3.06 -26.07
N SER A 253 -5.12 -2.34 -26.12
CA SER A 253 -3.78 -2.92 -25.90
C SER A 253 -3.64 -3.52 -24.50
N LEU A 254 -4.06 -2.77 -23.46
CA LEU A 254 -4.01 -3.23 -22.08
C LEU A 254 -4.98 -4.38 -21.81
N ARG A 255 -6.21 -4.33 -22.32
CA ARG A 255 -7.17 -5.44 -22.22
C ARG A 255 -6.58 -6.72 -22.83
N LYS A 256 -5.95 -6.65 -24.00
CA LYS A 256 -5.29 -7.79 -24.64
C LYS A 256 -4.15 -8.36 -23.78
N LYS A 257 -3.35 -7.49 -23.15
CA LYS A 257 -2.27 -7.90 -22.22
C LYS A 257 -2.81 -8.56 -20.95
N LEU A 258 -3.90 -8.05 -20.40
CA LEU A 258 -4.53 -8.57 -19.18
C LEU A 258 -5.28 -9.89 -19.42
N LEU A 259 -5.92 -10.05 -20.58
CA LEU A 259 -6.56 -11.30 -21.02
C LEU A 259 -5.55 -12.43 -21.29
N ALA A 260 -4.37 -12.11 -21.82
CA ALA A 260 -3.30 -13.08 -22.04
C ALA A 260 -2.68 -13.65 -20.74
N GLY A 261 -2.94 -13.00 -19.58
CA GLY A 261 -2.50 -13.46 -18.26
C GLY A 261 -3.57 -14.17 -17.43
N ALA A 262 -4.83 -14.24 -17.90
CA ALA A 262 -5.95 -14.78 -17.16
C ALA A 262 -6.61 -15.95 -17.92
N THR A 263 -6.14 -17.17 -17.71
CA THR A 263 -6.87 -18.39 -18.10
C THR A 263 -7.73 -18.87 -16.92
N PRO A 264 -9.08 -18.84 -17.00
CA PRO A 264 -9.94 -19.48 -16.01
C PRO A 264 -10.10 -20.96 -16.36
N LYS A 265 -9.91 -21.86 -15.37
CA LYS A 265 -10.34 -23.26 -15.45
C LYS A 265 -11.79 -23.35 -14.94
N PRO A 266 -12.71 -24.04 -15.63
CA PRO A 266 -14.12 -24.02 -15.27
C PRO A 266 -14.41 -24.93 -14.07
N GLY A 267 -15.15 -24.44 -13.08
CA GLY A 267 -15.67 -25.27 -12.00
C GLY A 267 -16.45 -24.54 -10.90
N SER A 268 -17.77 -24.66 -10.99
CA SER A 268 -18.78 -24.70 -9.92
C SER A 268 -19.64 -23.46 -9.69
N ALA A 269 -20.92 -23.67 -9.99
CA ALA A 269 -22.05 -22.81 -9.72
C ALA A 269 -22.70 -23.19 -8.38
N GLY A 270 -23.36 -22.23 -7.73
CA GLY A 270 -24.60 -22.50 -7.00
C GLY A 270 -24.82 -21.73 -5.70
N ALA A 271 -25.62 -20.66 -5.77
CA ALA A 271 -26.73 -20.45 -4.83
C ALA A 271 -27.72 -19.41 -5.44
N LYS A 272 -28.99 -19.83 -5.60
CA LYS A 272 -30.10 -19.07 -6.20
C LYS A 272 -30.65 -18.03 -5.22
N ALA A 273 -31.03 -16.85 -5.73
CA ALA A 273 -32.13 -16.05 -5.19
C ALA A 273 -32.93 -15.45 -6.35
N ALA A 274 -34.26 -15.62 -6.27
CA ALA A 274 -35.22 -15.39 -7.34
C ALA A 274 -35.45 -13.91 -7.67
N ALA A 275 -35.59 -13.58 -8.95
CA ALA A 275 -36.03 -12.27 -9.43
C ALA A 275 -37.31 -12.41 -10.28
N ARG A 276 -38.28 -11.53 -10.04
CA ARG A 276 -39.47 -11.31 -10.87
C ARG A 276 -39.20 -10.26 -11.97
N PRO A 277 -39.98 -10.24 -13.07
CA PRO A 277 -39.61 -9.52 -14.28
C PRO A 277 -40.12 -8.07 -14.36
N GLY A 278 -39.23 -7.19 -14.83
CA GLY A 278 -39.50 -6.16 -15.85
C GLY A 278 -40.24 -4.88 -15.46
N THR A 279 -39.58 -3.73 -15.63
CA THR A 279 -40.03 -2.57 -16.45
C THR A 279 -38.94 -1.49 -16.54
N SER A 280 -38.89 -0.80 -17.70
CA SER A 280 -37.89 0.19 -18.16
C SER A 280 -37.83 1.50 -17.34
N PRO A 281 -36.75 2.31 -17.41
CA PRO A 281 -36.54 3.50 -16.56
C PRO A 281 -37.37 4.71 -17.03
N PRO A 282 -37.89 5.58 -16.13
CA PRO A 282 -37.18 6.82 -15.79
C PRO A 282 -37.51 7.46 -14.41
N GLY A 283 -36.54 8.15 -13.78
CA GLY A 283 -36.74 8.93 -12.55
C GLY A 283 -36.49 8.16 -11.25
N VAL A 284 -36.29 8.91 -10.15
CA VAL A 284 -36.01 8.37 -8.81
C VAL A 284 -37.14 7.43 -8.39
N SER A 285 -36.87 6.13 -8.29
CA SER A 285 -37.88 5.13 -7.91
C SER A 285 -38.19 5.20 -6.41
N ARG A 286 -39.43 4.87 -6.05
CA ARG A 286 -39.90 4.79 -4.66
C ARG A 286 -39.02 3.84 -3.85
N GLU A 287 -38.70 2.69 -4.43
CA GLU A 287 -37.87 1.63 -3.83
C GLU A 287 -36.46 2.13 -3.53
N GLN A 288 -35.85 2.90 -4.44
CA GLN A 288 -34.52 3.48 -4.25
C GLN A 288 -34.47 4.45 -3.06
N VAL A 289 -35.46 5.34 -2.92
CA VAL A 289 -35.55 6.27 -1.79
C VAL A 289 -35.75 5.51 -0.48
N GLN A 290 -36.61 4.47 -0.49
CA GLN A 290 -36.91 3.66 0.68
C GLN A 290 -35.67 2.89 1.19
N GLN A 291 -34.90 2.30 0.28
CA GLN A 291 -33.62 1.65 0.62
C GLN A 291 -32.63 2.63 1.24
N LYS A 292 -32.51 3.84 0.65
CA LYS A 292 -31.59 4.86 1.13
C LYS A 292 -31.99 5.43 2.49
N LEU A 293 -33.29 5.60 2.74
CA LEU A 293 -33.84 5.96 4.04
C LEU A 293 -33.58 4.87 5.09
N ALA A 294 -33.69 3.59 4.75
CA ALA A 294 -33.36 2.50 5.67
C ALA A 294 -31.87 2.53 6.05
N PHE A 295 -30.98 2.76 5.07
CA PHE A 295 -29.55 2.93 5.33
C PHE A 295 -29.27 4.17 6.18
N ALA A 296 -29.87 5.32 5.87
CA ALA A 296 -29.69 6.54 6.64
C ALA A 296 -30.19 6.39 8.08
N ASP A 297 -31.28 5.65 8.32
CA ASP A 297 -31.73 5.32 9.68
C ASP A 297 -30.66 4.53 10.45
N MET A 298 -30.15 3.46 9.83
CA MET A 298 -29.10 2.63 10.42
C MET A 298 -27.83 3.46 10.70
N PHE A 299 -27.41 4.29 9.74
CA PHE A 299 -26.18 5.06 9.85
C PHE A 299 -26.28 6.23 10.82
N ILE A 300 -27.39 6.96 10.82
CA ILE A 300 -27.59 8.15 11.66
C ILE A 300 -28.05 7.74 13.05
N ASN A 301 -29.01 6.82 13.19
CA ASN A 301 -29.64 6.57 14.49
C ASN A 301 -29.08 5.34 15.22
N GLN A 302 -28.53 4.36 14.50
CA GLN A 302 -28.16 3.06 15.09
C GLN A 302 -26.65 2.79 15.10
N SER A 303 -25.84 3.60 14.41
CA SER A 303 -24.42 3.33 14.25
C SER A 303 -23.60 3.65 15.50
N GLN A 304 -22.45 2.98 15.63
CA GLN A 304 -21.46 3.31 16.64
C GLN A 304 -20.87 4.72 16.44
N ALA A 305 -20.87 5.23 15.20
CA ALA A 305 -20.43 6.60 14.93
C ALA A 305 -21.36 7.63 15.59
N ALA A 306 -22.68 7.42 15.53
CA ALA A 306 -23.66 8.29 16.19
C ALA A 306 -23.49 8.32 17.71
N ARG A 307 -23.26 7.15 18.32
CA ARG A 307 -22.96 7.04 19.77
C ARG A 307 -21.68 7.77 20.13
N ARG A 308 -20.61 7.61 19.33
CA ARG A 308 -19.35 8.32 19.56
C ARG A 308 -19.52 9.82 19.46
N ILE A 309 -20.19 10.33 18.42
CA ILE A 309 -20.41 11.76 18.25
C ILE A 309 -21.14 12.34 19.45
N ALA A 310 -22.21 11.69 19.90
CA ALA A 310 -22.96 12.09 21.09
C ALA A 310 -22.12 12.10 22.39
N ALA A 311 -21.13 11.21 22.50
CA ALA A 311 -20.25 11.10 23.67
C ALA A 311 -18.95 11.92 23.57
N SER A 312 -18.61 12.47 22.40
CA SER A 312 -17.28 13.01 22.11
C SER A 312 -16.97 14.40 22.68
N GLY A 313 -18.00 15.14 23.12
CA GLY A 313 -17.85 16.55 23.48
C GLY A 313 -17.51 17.49 22.31
N ASN A 314 -17.40 16.98 21.08
CA ASN A 314 -17.10 17.80 19.90
C ASN A 314 -18.37 18.53 19.42
N ALA A 315 -18.46 19.82 19.72
CA ALA A 315 -19.62 20.66 19.41
C ALA A 315 -19.94 20.69 17.91
N ASP A 316 -18.94 20.87 17.04
CA ASP A 316 -19.13 20.93 15.59
C ASP A 316 -19.67 19.61 15.03
N ALA A 317 -19.10 18.48 15.46
CA ALA A 317 -19.57 17.17 15.05
C ALA A 317 -21.00 16.91 15.53
N PHE A 318 -21.33 17.37 16.75
CA PHE A 318 -22.67 17.24 17.30
C PHE A 318 -23.70 18.07 16.53
N GLU A 319 -23.38 19.31 16.17
CA GLU A 319 -24.24 20.17 15.33
C GLU A 319 -24.47 19.57 13.94
N MET A 320 -23.42 19.04 13.30
CA MET A 320 -23.55 18.33 12.03
C MET A 320 -24.43 17.08 12.16
N TYR A 321 -24.30 16.35 13.26
CA TYR A 321 -25.14 15.18 13.55
C TYR A 321 -26.61 15.57 13.75
N ARG A 322 -26.89 16.65 14.47
CA ARG A 322 -28.25 17.20 14.62
C ARG A 322 -28.84 17.61 13.28
N ALA A 323 -28.08 18.32 12.45
CA ALA A 323 -28.51 18.69 11.10
C ALA A 323 -28.81 17.46 10.24
N ALA A 324 -27.99 16.41 10.33
CA ALA A 324 -28.24 15.13 9.65
C ALA A 324 -29.57 14.50 10.10
N GLN A 325 -29.85 14.46 11.41
CA GLN A 325 -31.12 13.96 11.93
C GLN A 325 -32.33 14.76 11.42
N THR A 326 -32.21 16.09 11.33
CA THR A 326 -33.27 16.95 10.78
C THR A 326 -33.53 16.66 9.30
N ARG A 327 -32.49 16.61 8.46
CA ARG A 327 -32.64 16.29 7.03
C ARG A 327 -33.20 14.89 6.81
N PHE A 328 -32.83 13.94 7.66
CA PHE A 328 -33.39 12.60 7.64
C PHE A 328 -34.90 12.57 7.93
N LYS A 329 -35.37 13.35 8.92
CA LYS A 329 -36.81 13.50 9.23
C LYS A 329 -37.56 14.14 8.06
N GLU A 330 -37.01 15.20 7.48
CA GLU A 330 -37.58 15.85 6.29
C GLU A 330 -37.65 14.91 5.09
N ALA A 331 -36.64 14.06 4.90
CA ALA A 331 -36.62 13.05 3.84
C ALA A 331 -37.73 12.00 4.02
N ARG A 332 -38.01 11.56 5.26
CA ARG A 332 -39.15 10.67 5.56
C ARG A 332 -40.49 11.33 5.26
N ALA A 333 -40.69 12.58 5.68
CA ALA A 333 -41.92 13.32 5.38
C ALA A 333 -42.12 13.52 3.87
N ALA A 334 -41.06 13.83 3.12
CA ALA A 334 -41.10 13.94 1.66
C ALA A 334 -41.42 12.59 0.98
N MET A 335 -40.99 11.48 1.57
CA MET A 335 -41.31 10.13 1.10
C MET A 335 -42.79 9.79 1.28
N GLU A 336 -43.38 10.15 2.42
CA GLU A 336 -44.83 10.01 2.69
C GLU A 336 -45.66 10.87 1.73
N GLY A 337 -45.21 12.09 1.47
CA GLY A 337 -45.80 13.00 0.48
C GLY A 337 -45.56 12.62 -0.99
N LYS A 338 -44.98 11.43 -1.27
CA LYS A 338 -44.63 10.93 -2.62
C LYS A 338 -43.70 11.86 -3.42
N ALA A 339 -42.99 12.76 -2.76
CA ALA A 339 -42.03 13.69 -3.36
C ALA A 339 -40.64 13.05 -3.47
N PHE A 340 -40.52 11.96 -4.24
CA PHE A 340 -39.33 11.08 -4.24
C PHE A 340 -38.02 11.77 -4.59
N LYS A 341 -38.02 12.72 -5.54
CA LYS A 341 -36.82 13.49 -5.90
C LYS A 341 -36.32 14.36 -4.73
N LYS A 342 -37.24 15.00 -4.00
CA LYS A 342 -36.93 15.81 -2.81
C LYS A 342 -36.46 14.91 -1.66
N ALA A 343 -37.13 13.79 -1.44
CA ALA A 343 -36.73 12.82 -0.43
C ALA A 343 -35.32 12.27 -0.67
N LEU A 344 -34.96 11.99 -1.93
CA LEU A 344 -33.61 11.55 -2.30
C LEU A 344 -32.54 12.60 -1.98
N ALA A 345 -32.76 13.86 -2.36
CA ALA A 345 -31.81 14.94 -2.09
C ALA A 345 -31.60 15.15 -0.58
N LEU A 346 -32.67 15.10 0.21
CA LEU A 346 -32.62 15.27 1.66
C LEU A 346 -31.89 14.11 2.36
N VAL A 347 -32.13 12.86 1.94
CA VAL A 347 -31.41 11.71 2.52
C VAL A 347 -29.93 11.69 2.11
N ASP A 348 -29.59 12.15 0.90
CA ASP A 348 -28.21 12.36 0.48
C ASP A 348 -27.49 13.36 1.38
N GLU A 349 -28.14 14.49 1.63
CA GLU A 349 -27.59 15.51 2.50
C GLU A 349 -27.45 15.04 3.95
N SER A 350 -28.42 14.26 4.47
CA SER A 350 -28.30 13.68 5.82
C SER A 350 -27.10 12.75 5.94
N LEU A 351 -26.87 11.90 4.93
CA LEU A 351 -25.73 10.99 4.89
C LEU A 351 -24.39 11.73 4.78
N ARG A 352 -24.34 12.81 3.99
CA ARG A 352 -23.15 13.68 3.89
C ARG A 352 -22.79 14.29 5.24
N LEU A 353 -23.75 14.94 5.90
CA LEU A 353 -23.57 15.58 7.20
C LEU A 353 -23.13 14.58 8.27
N MET A 354 -23.79 13.41 8.33
CA MET A 354 -23.40 12.36 9.27
C MET A 354 -21.98 11.83 9.02
N SER A 355 -21.59 11.71 7.74
CA SER A 355 -20.24 11.28 7.38
C SER A 355 -19.19 12.32 7.78
N GLU A 356 -19.49 13.61 7.65
CA GLU A 356 -18.63 14.72 8.11
C GLU A 356 -18.50 14.76 9.64
N ALA A 357 -19.60 14.55 10.35
CA ALA A 357 -19.60 14.42 11.80
C ALA A 357 -18.75 13.21 12.24
N SER A 358 -18.93 12.06 11.61
CA SER A 358 -18.16 10.85 11.93
C SER A 358 -16.67 10.97 11.62
N ARG A 359 -16.27 11.80 10.64
CA ARG A 359 -14.85 12.05 10.36
C ARG A 359 -14.17 12.90 11.42
N ARG A 360 -14.92 13.80 12.08
CA ARG A 360 -14.45 14.62 13.21
C ARG A 360 -14.32 13.81 14.50
N VAL A 361 -15.05 12.70 14.60
CA VAL A 361 -15.02 11.79 15.75
C VAL A 361 -14.68 10.36 15.28
N PRO A 362 -13.43 10.15 14.81
CA PRO A 362 -12.97 8.84 14.36
C PRO A 362 -13.06 7.78 15.47
N SER A 363 -13.18 6.51 15.06
CA SER A 363 -13.11 5.42 16.04
C SER A 363 -11.69 5.26 16.57
N GLN A 364 -11.52 4.65 17.74
CA GLN A 364 -10.20 4.42 18.32
C GLN A 364 -9.28 3.62 17.37
N ALA A 365 -9.79 2.52 16.78
CA ALA A 365 -9.06 1.75 15.77
C ALA A 365 -8.73 2.58 14.51
N SER A 366 -9.59 3.53 14.13
CA SER A 366 -9.32 4.44 13.01
C SER A 366 -8.25 5.47 13.36
N LEU A 367 -8.24 5.98 14.59
CA LEU A 367 -7.21 6.88 15.09
C LEU A 367 -5.85 6.16 15.16
N GLU A 368 -5.82 4.93 15.66
CA GLU A 368 -4.61 4.10 15.70
C GLU A 368 -4.05 3.89 14.28
N SER A 369 -4.89 3.49 13.33
CA SER A 369 -4.47 3.32 11.93
C SER A 369 -4.01 4.63 11.28
N LEU A 370 -4.66 5.77 11.58
CA LEU A 370 -4.24 7.08 11.09
C LEU A 370 -2.91 7.52 11.70
N LYS A 371 -2.68 7.18 12.97
CA LYS A 371 -1.42 7.43 13.67
C LYS A 371 -0.29 6.61 13.07
N GLU A 372 -0.49 5.31 12.85
CA GLU A 372 0.49 4.45 12.18
C GLU A 372 0.87 5.00 10.79
N GLN A 373 -0.13 5.39 9.99
CA GLN A 373 0.10 5.99 8.69
C GLN A 373 0.85 7.33 8.78
N TYR A 374 0.50 8.16 9.76
CA TYR A 374 1.21 9.41 10.03
C TYR A 374 2.68 9.16 10.39
N ASP A 375 2.96 8.21 11.29
CA ASP A 375 4.31 7.89 11.74
C ASP A 375 5.18 7.43 10.56
N GLU A 376 4.67 6.53 9.71
CA GLU A 376 5.36 6.05 8.50
C GLU A 376 5.64 7.21 7.52
N MET A 377 4.65 8.07 7.27
CA MET A 377 4.80 9.19 6.33
C MET A 377 5.75 10.26 6.86
N LEU A 378 5.76 10.52 8.17
CA LEU A 378 6.67 11.47 8.81
C LEU A 378 8.11 10.98 8.71
N GLU A 379 8.36 9.69 8.98
CA GLU A 379 9.67 9.08 8.83
C GLU A 379 10.17 9.14 7.38
N GLY A 380 9.29 8.82 6.42
CA GLY A 380 9.60 8.94 5.00
C GLY A 380 9.92 10.37 4.57
N ALA A 381 9.12 11.35 5.02
CA ALA A 381 9.35 12.77 4.73
C ALA A 381 10.70 13.27 5.29
N ARG A 382 11.03 12.89 6.54
CA ARG A 382 12.33 13.21 7.16
C ARG A 382 13.49 12.58 6.40
N THR A 383 13.34 11.33 5.96
CA THR A 383 14.36 10.61 5.18
C THR A 383 14.59 11.25 3.80
N PHE A 384 13.53 11.64 3.11
CA PHE A 384 13.63 12.33 1.82
C PHE A 384 14.25 13.72 1.97
N LEU A 385 13.85 14.48 3.00
CA LEU A 385 14.45 15.77 3.32
C LEU A 385 15.95 15.64 3.58
N ALA A 386 16.37 14.69 4.42
CA ALA A 386 17.78 14.43 4.70
C ALA A 386 18.55 14.04 3.44
N SER A 387 17.95 13.23 2.56
CA SER A 387 18.54 12.84 1.28
C SER A 387 18.70 14.04 0.34
N TYR A 388 17.70 14.90 0.27
CA TYR A 388 17.74 16.12 -0.54
C TYR A 388 18.82 17.09 -0.04
N GLU A 389 18.95 17.24 1.28
CA GLU A 389 20.00 18.07 1.87
C GLU A 389 21.41 17.51 1.61
N ARG A 390 21.61 16.19 1.72
CA ARG A 390 22.90 15.55 1.42
C ARG A 390 23.27 15.74 -0.05
N ASN A 391 22.33 15.48 -0.96
CA ASN A 391 22.55 15.60 -2.39
C ASN A 391 22.75 17.05 -2.82
N SER A 392 21.98 18.01 -2.27
CA SER A 392 22.21 19.44 -2.53
C SER A 392 23.56 19.92 -2.01
N ARG A 393 24.01 19.48 -0.82
CA ARG A 393 25.37 19.78 -0.31
C ARG A 393 26.47 19.19 -1.23
N ARG A 394 26.31 17.96 -1.70
CA ARG A 394 27.24 17.31 -2.64
C ARG A 394 27.34 18.08 -3.96
N LEU A 395 26.19 18.49 -4.51
CA LEU A 395 26.11 19.26 -5.75
C LEU A 395 26.61 20.69 -5.59
N ALA A 396 26.45 21.32 -4.42
CA ALA A 396 27.01 22.66 -4.16
C ALA A 396 28.55 22.66 -4.14
N LYS A 397 29.17 21.57 -3.68
CA LYS A 397 30.64 21.40 -3.68
C LYS A 397 31.22 21.17 -5.08
N ARG A 398 30.45 20.57 -6.00
CA ARG A 398 30.83 20.37 -7.41
C ARG A 398 30.37 21.58 -8.21
N LYS A 399 31.28 22.44 -8.69
CA LYS A 399 30.90 23.53 -9.60
C LYS A 399 30.14 22.94 -10.80
N ARG A 400 28.83 23.21 -10.90
CA ARG A 400 28.03 22.92 -12.10
C ARG A 400 28.67 23.63 -13.29
N LYS A 401 28.83 22.94 -14.42
CA LYS A 401 29.40 23.53 -15.65
C LYS A 401 28.50 24.63 -16.26
N ASP A 402 27.27 24.70 -15.78
CA ASP A 402 26.14 25.39 -16.36
C ASP A 402 25.65 26.58 -15.49
N GLY A 403 26.31 26.85 -14.36
CA GLY A 403 26.16 28.10 -13.56
C GLY A 403 24.77 28.38 -12.97
N LYS A 404 23.75 27.60 -13.32
CA LYS A 404 22.37 27.76 -12.84
C LYS A 404 22.20 27.16 -11.45
N LYS A 405 21.57 27.93 -10.56
CA LYS A 405 21.09 27.48 -9.24
C LYS A 405 20.06 26.36 -9.47
N LEU A 406 20.17 25.24 -8.74
CA LEU A 406 19.11 24.23 -8.71
C LEU A 406 17.78 24.93 -8.38
N PRO A 407 16.65 24.56 -9.01
CA PRO A 407 15.35 25.07 -8.58
C PRO A 407 15.20 24.74 -7.10
N GLY A 408 15.23 25.78 -6.27
CA GLY A 408 15.37 25.63 -4.84
C GLY A 408 14.03 25.20 -4.25
N LEU A 409 13.95 23.95 -3.78
CA LEU A 409 12.95 23.61 -2.78
C LEU A 409 13.18 24.52 -1.56
N ASP A 410 12.14 25.20 -1.11
CA ASP A 410 12.19 26.00 0.11
C ASP A 410 12.26 25.07 1.34
N LEU A 411 13.49 24.76 1.76
CA LEU A 411 13.74 23.88 2.89
C LEU A 411 13.22 24.45 4.21
N ALA A 412 13.13 25.79 4.34
CA ALA A 412 12.56 26.41 5.52
C ALA A 412 11.05 26.17 5.56
N ALA A 413 10.36 26.35 4.43
CA ALA A 413 8.95 26.03 4.31
C ALA A 413 8.66 24.55 4.57
N ILE A 414 9.45 23.63 4.01
CA ILE A 414 9.26 22.18 4.23
C ILE A 414 9.46 21.79 5.70
N ARG A 415 10.51 22.30 6.36
CA ARG A 415 10.73 22.05 7.79
C ARG A 415 9.63 22.66 8.65
N GLY A 416 9.18 23.86 8.31
CA GLY A 416 8.05 24.52 8.96
C GLY A 416 6.76 23.70 8.84
N GLU A 417 6.53 23.10 7.67
CA GLU A 417 5.36 22.26 7.42
C GLU A 417 5.42 20.94 8.18
N ILE A 418 6.60 20.31 8.26
CA ILE A 418 6.83 19.13 9.11
C ILE A 418 6.55 19.45 10.59
N ALA A 419 7.04 20.59 11.08
CA ALA A 419 6.75 21.02 12.46
C ALA A 419 5.26 21.31 12.68
N ALA A 420 4.55 21.84 11.67
CA ALA A 420 3.13 22.11 11.75
C ALA A 420 2.28 20.84 11.78
N VAL A 421 2.65 19.79 11.03
CA VAL A 421 1.96 18.49 11.10
C VAL A 421 2.23 17.74 12.39
N GLU A 422 3.41 17.92 13.00
CA GLU A 422 3.72 17.37 14.33
C GLU A 422 2.84 17.99 15.42
N LYS A 423 2.53 19.29 15.32
CA LYS A 423 1.55 19.94 16.20
C LYS A 423 0.13 19.38 16.01
N LEU A 424 -0.31 19.22 14.76
CA LEU A 424 -1.60 18.59 14.46
C LEU A 424 -1.70 17.17 15.04
N ALA A 425 -0.62 16.38 14.95
CA ALA A 425 -0.58 15.05 15.55
C ALA A 425 -0.66 15.09 17.08
N ALA A 426 -0.05 16.09 17.73
CA ALA A 426 -0.19 16.31 19.18
C ALA A 426 -1.65 16.58 19.59
N ASP A 427 -2.41 17.25 18.73
CA ASP A 427 -3.85 17.52 18.91
C ASP A 427 -4.75 16.34 18.45
N ASN A 428 -4.16 15.19 18.12
CA ASN A 428 -4.82 14.01 17.54
C ASN A 428 -5.49 14.23 16.17
N GLU A 429 -5.11 15.29 15.45
CA GLU A 429 -5.57 15.60 14.10
C GLU A 429 -4.79 14.85 13.02
N TYR A 430 -4.60 13.54 13.20
CA TYR A 430 -3.82 12.68 12.30
C TYR A 430 -4.34 12.68 10.85
N ALA A 431 -5.65 12.81 10.66
CA ALA A 431 -6.24 12.88 9.32
C ALA A 431 -5.76 14.10 8.52
N GLU A 432 -5.54 15.24 9.18
CA GLU A 432 -5.01 16.44 8.54
C GLU A 432 -3.49 16.36 8.37
N ALA A 433 -2.80 15.89 9.40
CA ALA A 433 -1.36 15.66 9.36
C ALA A 433 -0.95 14.77 8.16
N VAL A 434 -1.64 13.64 7.96
CA VAL A 434 -1.41 12.73 6.81
C VAL A 434 -1.61 13.44 5.46
N ARG A 435 -2.68 14.25 5.31
CA ARG A 435 -2.94 14.98 4.06
C ARG A 435 -1.83 16.00 3.75
N ARG A 436 -1.35 16.70 4.76
CA ARG A 436 -0.27 17.70 4.61
C ARG A 436 1.08 17.02 4.36
N LEU A 437 1.38 15.92 5.06
CA LEU A 437 2.57 15.10 4.82
C LEU A 437 2.64 14.55 3.39
N SER A 438 1.50 14.14 2.80
CA SER A 438 1.45 13.69 1.40
C SER A 438 2.00 14.75 0.44
N LYS A 439 1.61 16.03 0.64
CA LYS A 439 2.09 17.14 -0.19
C LYS A 439 3.59 17.39 0.03
N VAL A 440 4.05 17.32 1.27
CA VAL A 440 5.48 17.46 1.61
C VAL A 440 6.31 16.38 0.91
N GLN A 441 5.86 15.12 0.96
CA GLN A 441 6.53 14.01 0.28
C GLN A 441 6.52 14.15 -1.24
N GLU A 442 5.41 14.59 -1.85
CA GLU A 442 5.32 14.87 -3.29
C GLU A 442 6.33 15.94 -3.72
N GLN A 443 6.41 17.05 -2.97
CA GLN A 443 7.36 18.14 -3.22
C GLN A 443 8.81 17.67 -3.08
N LEU A 444 9.12 16.93 -2.00
CA LEU A 444 10.46 16.37 -1.77
C LEU A 444 10.86 15.38 -2.87
N ASN A 445 9.96 14.49 -3.27
CA ASN A 445 10.24 13.49 -4.30
C ASN A 445 10.44 14.12 -5.67
N ALA A 446 9.60 15.10 -6.05
CA ALA A 446 9.78 15.84 -7.30
C ALA A 446 11.12 16.58 -7.33
N ALA A 447 11.47 17.26 -6.23
CA ALA A 447 12.72 18.00 -6.13
C ALA A 447 13.96 17.08 -6.12
N LEU A 448 13.88 15.93 -5.43
CA LEU A 448 14.90 14.88 -5.47
C LEU A 448 15.07 14.30 -6.88
N THR A 449 13.96 13.98 -7.55
CA THR A 449 13.98 13.40 -8.89
C THR A 449 14.61 14.38 -9.87
N GLU A 450 14.23 15.66 -9.84
CA GLU A 450 14.83 16.69 -10.70
C GLU A 450 16.33 16.88 -10.40
N MET A 451 16.70 16.91 -9.10
CA MET A 451 18.09 17.02 -8.67
C MET A 451 18.94 15.85 -9.17
N LEU A 452 18.37 14.65 -9.25
CA LEU A 452 19.04 13.44 -9.70
C LEU A 452 18.93 13.22 -11.22
N HIS A 453 17.92 13.77 -11.90
CA HIS A 453 17.73 13.64 -13.34
C HIS A 453 18.76 14.45 -14.14
N GLN A 454 19.27 15.55 -13.58
CA GLN A 454 20.35 16.36 -14.17
C GLN A 454 21.74 15.69 -14.02
N GLU A 455 21.85 14.60 -13.26
CA GLU A 455 22.97 13.67 -13.32
C GLU A 455 22.59 12.55 -14.30
N THR A 456 22.84 12.70 -15.61
CA THR A 456 22.94 11.50 -16.47
C THR A 456 23.91 10.54 -15.79
N MET A 457 23.38 9.44 -15.25
CA MET A 457 24.16 8.49 -14.47
C MET A 457 25.14 7.78 -15.41
N SER A 458 26.37 8.28 -15.48
CA SER A 458 27.48 7.36 -15.37
C SER A 458 27.39 6.80 -13.95
N TYR A 459 26.85 5.57 -13.82
CA TYR A 459 27.00 4.78 -12.60
C TYR A 459 28.48 4.41 -12.43
N GLU A 460 29.36 5.38 -12.26
CA GLU A 460 30.62 5.14 -11.60
C GLU A 460 30.29 5.11 -10.11
N LEU A 461 30.18 3.90 -9.58
CA LEU A 461 30.27 3.68 -8.14
C LEU A 461 31.65 4.19 -7.71
N VAL A 462 31.67 5.36 -7.07
CA VAL A 462 32.88 5.92 -6.48
C VAL A 462 32.85 5.58 -5.00
N PHE A 463 33.76 4.71 -4.58
CA PHE A 463 33.96 4.35 -3.18
C PHE A 463 35.14 5.16 -2.62
N GLU A 464 34.99 5.73 -1.42
CA GLU A 464 36.06 6.51 -0.79
C GLU A 464 37.16 5.59 -0.24
N THR A 465 36.82 4.34 0.09
CA THR A 465 37.77 3.32 0.57
C THR A 465 37.46 1.92 0.06
N PRO A 466 38.47 1.03 -0.05
CA PRO A 466 38.25 -0.39 -0.38
C PRO A 466 37.35 -1.13 0.63
N LYS A 467 37.28 -0.65 1.88
CA LYS A 467 36.40 -1.23 2.90
C LYS A 467 34.93 -0.94 2.59
N GLU A 468 34.62 0.28 2.17
CA GLU A 468 33.27 0.70 1.78
C GLU A 468 32.79 -0.07 0.54
N GLU A 469 33.67 -0.25 -0.46
CA GLU A 469 33.38 -1.07 -1.64
C GLU A 469 33.10 -2.54 -1.27
N TYR A 470 33.87 -3.10 -0.34
CA TYR A 470 33.65 -4.44 0.18
C TYR A 470 32.30 -4.58 0.90
N GLU A 471 31.95 -3.63 1.77
CA GLU A 471 30.66 -3.61 2.47
C GLU A 471 29.49 -3.54 1.47
N TYR A 472 29.63 -2.68 0.44
CA TYR A 472 28.66 -2.59 -0.64
C TYR A 472 28.48 -3.91 -1.40
N GLU A 473 29.57 -4.55 -1.84
CA GLU A 473 29.49 -5.81 -2.59
C GLU A 473 28.99 -6.97 -1.73
N LEU A 474 29.26 -6.96 -0.41
CA LEU A 474 28.71 -7.95 0.52
C LEU A 474 27.20 -7.79 0.67
N SER A 475 26.71 -6.56 0.91
CA SER A 475 25.27 -6.28 0.96
C SER A 475 24.58 -6.65 -0.34
N ARG A 476 25.18 -6.31 -1.48
CA ARG A 476 24.69 -6.69 -2.80
C ARG A 476 24.58 -8.21 -2.91
N TYR A 477 25.64 -8.96 -2.61
CA TYR A 477 25.60 -10.42 -2.63
C TYR A 477 24.45 -11.00 -1.81
N LEU A 478 24.26 -10.52 -0.56
CA LEU A 478 23.21 -10.99 0.34
C LEU A 478 21.81 -10.74 -0.22
N SER A 479 21.56 -9.55 -0.77
CA SER A 479 20.28 -9.24 -1.42
C SER A 479 19.98 -10.16 -2.60
N TYR A 480 20.98 -10.52 -3.42
CA TYR A 480 20.77 -11.48 -4.52
C TYR A 480 20.53 -12.90 -4.00
N GLU A 481 21.20 -13.32 -2.92
CA GLU A 481 21.03 -14.64 -2.31
C GLU A 481 19.59 -14.84 -1.80
N GLU A 482 19.00 -13.82 -1.16
CA GLU A 482 17.62 -13.82 -0.66
C GLU A 482 16.56 -14.01 -1.77
N LEU A 483 16.87 -13.59 -3.00
CA LEU A 483 15.96 -13.73 -4.13
C LEU A 483 15.86 -15.17 -4.64
N VAL A 484 16.83 -16.04 -4.33
CA VAL A 484 16.85 -17.42 -4.84
C VAL A 484 15.66 -18.27 -4.35
N PRO A 485 15.37 -18.38 -3.04
CA PRO A 485 14.20 -19.12 -2.57
C PRO A 485 12.89 -18.53 -3.11
N LEU A 486 12.80 -17.19 -3.19
CA LEU A 486 11.64 -16.51 -3.76
C LEU A 486 11.46 -16.84 -5.26
N ALA A 487 12.55 -16.90 -6.02
CA ALA A 487 12.53 -17.28 -7.42
C ALA A 487 12.09 -18.74 -7.61
N ILE A 488 12.55 -19.67 -6.76
CA ILE A 488 12.13 -21.07 -6.79
C ILE A 488 10.63 -21.18 -6.49
N GLU A 489 10.14 -20.49 -5.47
CA GLU A 489 8.73 -20.52 -5.06
C GLU A 489 7.81 -19.95 -6.15
N GLN A 490 8.17 -18.81 -6.72
CA GLN A 490 7.35 -18.10 -7.71
C GLN A 490 7.39 -18.76 -9.09
N ARG A 491 8.54 -19.27 -9.51
CA ARG A 491 8.75 -19.78 -10.88
C ARG A 491 8.61 -21.29 -10.99
N ARG A 492 8.63 -22.00 -9.85
CA ARG A 492 8.49 -23.46 -9.74
C ARG A 492 9.30 -24.21 -10.82
N PRO A 493 10.61 -23.95 -10.94
CA PRO A 493 11.42 -24.61 -11.96
C PRO A 493 11.47 -26.13 -11.71
N PRO A 494 11.71 -26.95 -12.75
CA PRO A 494 11.82 -28.40 -12.59
C PRO A 494 12.87 -28.79 -11.56
N LYS A 495 12.68 -29.94 -10.89
CA LYS A 495 13.59 -30.41 -9.82
C LYS A 495 15.07 -30.40 -10.26
N GLN A 496 15.36 -30.87 -11.48
CA GLN A 496 16.72 -30.85 -12.03
C GLN A 496 17.32 -29.44 -12.13
N THR A 497 16.49 -28.45 -12.44
CA THR A 497 16.88 -27.03 -12.49
C THR A 497 17.12 -26.48 -11.09
N VAL A 498 16.26 -26.83 -10.12
CA VAL A 498 16.45 -26.47 -8.70
C VAL A 498 17.76 -27.05 -8.17
N ASP A 499 18.06 -28.31 -8.48
CA ASP A 499 19.30 -28.97 -8.07
C ASP A 499 20.54 -28.25 -8.65
N LEU A 500 20.48 -27.83 -9.92
CA LEU A 500 21.54 -27.05 -10.55
C LEU A 500 21.67 -25.64 -9.94
N MET A 501 20.56 -24.98 -9.63
CA MET A 501 20.55 -23.69 -8.93
C MET A 501 21.21 -23.80 -7.56
N ASN A 502 20.87 -24.84 -6.78
CA ASN A 502 21.45 -25.08 -5.46
C ASN A 502 22.96 -25.30 -5.54
N ARG A 503 23.49 -25.97 -6.57
CA ARG A 503 24.94 -26.08 -6.79
C ARG A 503 25.62 -24.72 -7.00
N PHE A 504 24.98 -23.81 -7.72
CA PHE A 504 25.49 -22.44 -7.88
C PHE A 504 25.44 -21.65 -6.58
N VAL A 505 24.37 -21.79 -5.79
CA VAL A 505 24.24 -21.16 -4.46
C VAL A 505 25.32 -21.68 -3.51
N GLU A 506 25.51 -23.00 -3.41
CA GLU A 506 26.53 -23.59 -2.54
C GLU A 506 27.95 -23.15 -2.93
N LYS A 507 28.25 -23.09 -4.24
CA LYS A 507 29.52 -22.54 -4.71
C LYS A 507 29.69 -21.07 -4.32
N ALA A 508 28.65 -20.26 -4.46
CA ALA A 508 28.67 -18.86 -4.09
C ALA A 508 28.86 -18.65 -2.57
N ARG A 509 28.19 -19.46 -1.75
CA ARG A 509 28.35 -19.50 -0.29
C ARG A 509 29.77 -19.86 0.13
N GLY A 510 30.37 -20.86 -0.52
CA GLY A 510 31.76 -21.24 -0.31
C GLY A 510 32.72 -20.09 -0.59
N ILE A 511 32.51 -19.35 -1.67
CA ILE A 511 33.33 -18.17 -2.02
C ILE A 511 33.13 -17.04 -0.98
N LYS A 512 31.89 -16.74 -0.59
CA LYS A 512 31.60 -15.77 0.50
C LYS A 512 32.32 -16.15 1.78
N ALA A 513 32.26 -17.43 2.18
CA ALA A 513 32.90 -17.92 3.40
C ALA A 513 34.42 -17.73 3.42
N GLN A 514 35.07 -17.74 2.24
CA GLN A 514 36.49 -17.43 2.10
C GLN A 514 36.75 -15.91 2.02
N ALA A 515 35.82 -15.13 1.48
CA ALA A 515 35.92 -13.67 1.38
C ALA A 515 35.91 -12.99 2.75
N LEU A 516 35.07 -13.46 3.68
CA LEU A 516 34.95 -12.91 5.04
C LEU A 516 36.28 -12.87 5.83
N PRO A 517 37.03 -13.99 5.99
CA PRO A 517 38.32 -13.96 6.68
C PRO A 517 39.41 -13.22 5.88
N THR A 518 39.25 -13.11 4.56
CA THR A 518 40.17 -12.32 3.70
C THR A 518 40.01 -10.82 3.97
N ALA A 519 38.77 -10.34 4.07
CA ALA A 519 38.48 -8.98 4.49
C ALA A 519 38.89 -8.69 5.94
N ALA A 520 38.71 -9.67 6.85
CA ALA A 520 39.13 -9.53 8.25
C ALA A 520 40.64 -9.32 8.42
N LYS A 521 41.46 -9.76 7.44
CA LYS A 521 42.91 -9.50 7.39
C LYS A 521 43.27 -8.15 6.77
N GLY A 522 42.28 -7.34 6.39
CA GLY A 522 42.45 -6.06 5.71
C GLY A 522 42.64 -6.17 4.19
N ASP A 523 42.59 -7.37 3.61
CA ASP A 523 42.69 -7.57 2.16
C ASP A 523 41.32 -7.41 1.48
N TYR A 524 40.81 -6.17 1.51
CA TYR A 524 39.52 -5.83 0.95
C TYR A 524 39.48 -6.00 -0.57
N LYS A 525 40.60 -5.74 -1.28
CA LYS A 525 40.66 -5.87 -2.74
C LYS A 525 40.40 -7.31 -3.19
N THR A 526 41.05 -8.28 -2.55
CA THR A 526 40.80 -9.70 -2.85
C THR A 526 39.39 -10.11 -2.43
N ALA A 527 38.92 -9.66 -1.26
CA ALA A 527 37.57 -9.98 -0.78
C ALA A 527 36.45 -9.43 -1.69
N ILE A 528 36.61 -8.23 -2.26
CA ILE A 528 35.69 -7.64 -3.25
C ILE A 528 35.58 -8.54 -4.48
N LEU A 529 36.71 -8.94 -5.06
CA LEU A 529 36.74 -9.81 -6.25
C LEU A 529 36.05 -11.16 -5.97
N MET A 530 36.26 -11.71 -4.78
CA MET A 530 35.59 -12.95 -4.35
C MET A 530 34.07 -12.75 -4.27
N LEU A 531 33.58 -11.66 -3.67
CA LEU A 531 32.14 -11.36 -3.58
C LEU A 531 31.50 -11.09 -4.94
N GLN A 532 32.20 -10.43 -5.87
CA GLN A 532 31.73 -10.25 -7.24
C GLN A 532 31.63 -11.60 -7.99
N GLY A 533 32.60 -12.49 -7.76
CA GLY A 533 32.57 -13.87 -8.26
C GLY A 533 31.39 -14.67 -7.67
N ALA A 534 31.18 -14.57 -6.36
CA ALA A 534 30.06 -15.21 -5.66
C ALA A 534 28.71 -14.70 -6.19
N THR A 535 28.56 -13.39 -6.34
CA THR A 535 27.36 -12.74 -6.91
C THR A 535 27.07 -13.22 -8.32
N SER A 536 28.12 -13.39 -9.14
CA SER A 536 27.99 -13.95 -10.50
C SER A 536 27.43 -15.37 -10.51
N HIS A 537 27.72 -16.19 -9.49
CA HIS A 537 27.13 -17.52 -9.34
C HIS A 537 25.66 -17.46 -8.92
N ILE A 538 25.30 -16.59 -7.98
CA ILE A 538 23.88 -16.38 -7.60
C ILE A 538 23.05 -15.88 -8.79
N GLN A 539 23.57 -14.93 -9.57
CA GLN A 539 22.91 -14.45 -10.79
C GLN A 539 22.73 -15.53 -11.86
N ARG A 540 23.63 -16.53 -11.93
CA ARG A 540 23.42 -17.70 -12.80
C ARG A 540 22.29 -18.58 -12.27
N ALA A 541 22.21 -18.80 -10.96
CA ALA A 541 21.10 -19.53 -10.34
C ALA A 541 19.75 -18.85 -10.63
N LEU A 542 19.67 -17.53 -10.41
CA LEU A 542 18.46 -16.75 -10.69
C LEU A 542 18.05 -16.78 -12.17
N ARG A 543 19.02 -16.72 -13.10
CA ARG A 543 18.76 -16.85 -14.54
C ARG A 543 18.19 -18.20 -14.94
N LEU A 544 18.59 -19.29 -14.26
CA LEU A 544 18.02 -20.62 -14.49
C LEU A 544 16.54 -20.69 -14.10
N ALA A 545 16.11 -19.89 -13.11
CA ALA A 545 14.70 -19.71 -12.77
C ALA A 545 13.96 -18.70 -13.68
N GLY A 546 14.63 -18.13 -14.68
CA GLY A 546 14.04 -17.14 -15.59
C GLY A 546 13.98 -15.71 -15.02
N VAL A 547 14.73 -15.42 -13.95
CA VAL A 547 14.91 -14.06 -13.41
C VAL A 547 16.07 -13.39 -14.16
N ARG A 548 15.80 -12.23 -14.77
CA ARG A 548 16.78 -11.49 -15.59
C ARG A 548 17.33 -10.29 -14.86
#